data_AF-A0AAV8WMN5-F1
#
_entry.id   AF-A0AAV8WMN5-F1
#
_cell.length_a   1.000
_cell.length_b   1.000
_cell.length_c   1.000
_cell.angle_alpha   90.00
_cell.angle_beta   90.00
_cell.angle_gamma   90.00
#
_symmetry.space_group_name_H-M   'P 1'
#
loop_
_entity.id
_entity.type
_entity.pdbx_description
1 polymer ?
#
loop_
_entity_poly.entity_id
_entity_poly.type
_entity_poly.pdbx_seq_one_letter_code
_entity_poly.pdbx_strand_id
1 'polypeptide(L)'
;MALIETQAFPHLVLDTTMTGIGSETVKSFTAALALPTISASFGQEGDLRQWRNIDENERQYLIQICPPADIIPEIVRSIVLNQNITNAAILFDNSFGK
;
A
#
# COMPACT_ATOMS: atom_id res chain seq x y z
N MET A 1 1.18 -0.87 -27.10
CA MET A 1 2.55 -1.24 -26.66
C MET A 1 3.55 -0.09 -26.88
N ALA A 2 3.11 1.17 -26.78
CA ALA A 2 3.86 2.33 -27.30
C ALA A 2 5.17 2.63 -26.56
N LEU A 3 5.27 2.35 -25.25
CA LEU A 3 6.48 2.64 -24.45
C LEU A 3 7.67 1.73 -24.80
N ILE A 4 7.39 0.48 -25.21
CA ILE A 4 8.43 -0.49 -25.59
C ILE A 4 9.01 -0.13 -26.95
N GLU A 5 8.17 0.32 -27.88
CA GLU A 5 8.59 0.76 -29.22
C GLU A 5 9.49 2.00 -29.18
N THR A 6 9.29 2.89 -28.20
CA THR A 6 10.09 4.11 -28.06
C THR A 6 11.35 3.94 -27.21
N GLN A 7 11.62 2.74 -26.67
CA GLN A 7 12.69 2.48 -25.67
C GLN A 7 12.68 3.50 -24.50
N ALA A 8 11.50 4.04 -24.18
CA ALA A 8 11.37 5.03 -23.12
C ALA A 8 11.17 4.29 -21.80
N PHE A 9 12.13 4.42 -20.88
CA PHE A 9 11.98 3.90 -19.54
C PHE A 9 10.85 4.63 -18.82
N PRO A 10 9.96 3.91 -18.10
CA PRO A 10 8.94 4.57 -17.30
C PRO A 10 9.63 5.37 -16.19
N HIS A 11 9.45 6.68 -16.21
CA HIS A 11 10.01 7.58 -15.20
C HIS A 11 9.32 7.46 -13.84
N LEU A 12 8.07 6.97 -13.83
CA LEU A 12 7.23 6.87 -12.65
C LEU A 12 6.14 5.82 -12.86
N VAL A 13 5.87 5.02 -11.82
CA VAL A 13 4.72 4.11 -11.76
C VAL A 13 3.72 4.66 -10.75
N LEU A 14 2.46 4.76 -11.17
CA LEU A 14 1.34 5.10 -10.31
C LEU A 14 0.54 3.82 -10.06
N ASP A 15 0.63 3.29 -8.85
CA ASP A 15 -0.08 2.10 -8.43
C ASP A 15 -1.39 2.50 -7.75
N THR A 16 -2.51 2.30 -8.46
CA THR A 16 -3.87 2.56 -7.97
C THR A 16 -4.59 1.29 -7.52
N THR A 17 -3.88 0.17 -7.40
CA THR A 17 -4.47 -1.06 -6.89
C THR A 17 -4.75 -0.91 -5.39
N MET A 18 -5.84 -1.51 -4.90
CA MET A 18 -6.22 -1.38 -3.48
C MET A 18 -5.59 -2.50 -2.65
N THR A 19 -5.87 -3.77 -2.95
CA THR A 19 -5.35 -4.92 -2.21
C THR A 19 -5.15 -6.13 -3.14
N GLY A 20 -4.65 -7.24 -2.59
CA GLY A 20 -4.63 -8.53 -3.26
C GLY A 20 -3.52 -8.68 -4.30
N ILE A 21 -3.64 -9.72 -5.14
CA ILE A 21 -2.57 -10.18 -6.03
C ILE A 21 -2.08 -9.07 -6.97
N GLY A 22 -2.98 -8.21 -7.47
CA GLY A 22 -2.59 -7.09 -8.33
C GLY A 22 -1.63 -6.13 -7.63
N SER A 23 -1.95 -5.74 -6.38
CA SER A 23 -1.11 -4.88 -5.55
C SER A 23 0.24 -5.52 -5.23
N GLU A 24 0.24 -6.81 -4.89
CA GLU A 24 1.46 -7.56 -4.64
C GLU A 24 2.35 -7.66 -5.89
N THR A 25 1.75 -7.86 -7.05
CA THR A 25 2.45 -7.97 -8.33
C THR A 25 3.11 -6.66 -8.70
N VAL A 26 2.39 -5.53 -8.61
CA VAL A 26 2.95 -4.21 -8.91
C VAL A 26 4.13 -3.91 -8.00
N LYS A 27 3.99 -4.14 -6.69
CA LYS A 27 5.06 -3.88 -5.70
C LYS A 27 6.29 -4.74 -5.92
N SER A 28 6.10 -6.02 -6.21
CA SER A 28 7.22 -6.92 -6.53
C SER A 28 7.92 -6.51 -7.82
N PHE A 29 7.15 -6.12 -8.84
CA PHE A 29 7.68 -5.71 -10.13
C PHE A 29 8.47 -4.41 -10.07
N THR A 30 7.92 -3.39 -9.41
CA THR A 30 8.57 -2.08 -9.31
C THR A 30 9.80 -2.09 -8.42
N ALA A 31 9.76 -2.85 -7.32
CA ALA A 31 10.94 -3.08 -6.49
C ALA A 31 12.05 -3.81 -7.26
N ALA A 32 11.73 -4.90 -7.96
CA ALA A 32 12.71 -5.67 -8.72
C ALA A 32 13.41 -4.88 -9.86
N LEU A 33 12.74 -3.87 -10.39
CA LEU A 33 13.25 -3.03 -11.48
C LEU A 33 13.74 -1.65 -11.02
N ALA A 34 13.78 -1.40 -9.70
CA ALA A 34 14.13 -0.12 -9.11
C ALA A 34 13.37 1.07 -9.74
N LEU A 35 12.06 0.87 -9.99
CA LEU A 35 11.22 1.88 -10.62
C LEU A 35 10.65 2.84 -9.56
N PRO A 36 10.81 4.16 -9.72
CA PRO A 36 10.12 5.15 -8.89
C PRO A 36 8.62 4.89 -8.92
N THR A 37 8.02 4.68 -7.75
CA THR A 37 6.64 4.22 -7.61
C THR A 37 5.93 4.96 -6.50
N ILE A 38 4.75 5.47 -6.81
CA ILE A 38 3.79 5.95 -5.81
C ILE A 38 2.66 4.94 -5.76
N SER A 39 2.45 4.31 -4.61
CA SER A 39 1.38 3.34 -4.39
C SER A 39 0.32 3.88 -3.45
N ALA A 40 -0.93 3.78 -3.89
CA ALA A 40 -2.14 4.12 -3.15
C ALA A 40 -2.88 2.89 -2.63
N SER A 41 -2.19 1.74 -2.55
CA SER A 41 -2.80 0.53 -2.00
C SER A 41 -3.10 0.66 -0.51
N PHE A 42 -4.00 -0.18 -0.02
CA PHE A 42 -4.27 -0.27 1.41
C PHE A 42 -3.11 -0.95 2.12
N GLY A 43 -2.85 -0.49 3.35
CA GLY A 43 -1.85 -1.06 4.23
C GLY A 43 -0.98 -0.01 4.89
N GLN A 44 -0.58 -0.31 6.13
CA GLN A 44 0.32 0.53 6.91
C GLN A 44 1.74 0.00 6.90
N GLU A 45 2.64 0.74 7.54
CA GLU A 45 3.99 0.28 7.85
C GLU A 45 3.92 -1.08 8.56
N GLY A 46 4.58 -2.08 7.97
CA GLY A 46 4.56 -3.46 8.45
C GLY A 46 3.52 -4.37 7.76
N ASP A 47 2.41 -3.85 7.24
CA ASP A 47 1.39 -4.65 6.53
C ASP A 47 1.80 -4.96 5.08
N LEU A 48 2.59 -4.08 4.46
CA LEU A 48 3.09 -4.21 3.09
C LEU A 48 4.22 -5.23 2.99
N ARG A 49 3.89 -6.51 2.87
CA ARG A 49 4.86 -7.63 2.84
C ARG A 49 6.03 -7.40 1.88
N GLN A 50 5.75 -6.97 0.66
CA GLN A 50 6.71 -6.80 -0.43
C GLN A 50 7.63 -5.60 -0.21
N TRP A 51 7.16 -4.59 0.54
CA TRP A 51 7.92 -3.39 0.88
C TRP A 51 8.37 -3.36 2.35
N ARG A 52 8.23 -4.47 3.08
CA ARG A 52 8.53 -4.53 4.51
C ARG A 52 10.02 -4.36 4.82
N ASN A 53 10.87 -4.85 3.94
CA ASN A 53 12.32 -4.90 4.11
C ASN A 53 13.03 -4.14 2.99
N ILE A 54 12.52 -2.95 2.63
CA ILE A 54 13.18 -2.10 1.66
C ILE A 54 14.44 -1.47 2.25
N ASP A 55 15.46 -1.28 1.42
CA ASP A 55 16.70 -0.61 1.81
C ASP A 55 16.55 0.93 1.85
N GLU A 56 17.58 1.63 2.34
CA GLU A 56 17.53 3.08 2.49
C GLU A 56 17.49 3.83 1.13
N ASN A 57 17.94 3.20 0.05
CA ASN A 57 17.84 3.77 -1.29
C ASN A 57 16.41 3.61 -1.84
N GLU A 58 15.82 2.43 -1.67
CA GLU A 58 14.44 2.10 -2.05
C GLU A 58 13.43 3.02 -1.37
N ARG A 59 13.66 3.41 -0.11
CA ARG A 59 12.85 4.39 0.61
C ARG A 59 12.74 5.76 -0.07
N GLN A 60 13.69 6.12 -0.92
CA GLN A 60 13.69 7.42 -1.61
C GLN A 60 12.72 7.46 -2.79
N TYR A 61 12.33 6.30 -3.35
CA TYR A 61 11.55 6.23 -4.58
C TYR A 61 10.36 5.26 -4.54
N LEU A 62 10.25 4.40 -3.54
CA LEU A 62 9.07 3.57 -3.26
C LEU A 62 8.22 4.25 -2.20
N ILE A 63 7.28 5.08 -2.66
CA ILE A 63 6.45 5.91 -1.79
C ILE A 63 5.09 5.24 -1.65
N GLN A 64 4.75 4.85 -0.42
CA GLN A 64 3.39 4.49 -0.07
C GLN A 64 2.65 5.73 0.42
N ILE A 65 1.47 5.99 -0.14
CA ILE A 65 0.52 6.94 0.45
C ILE A 65 -0.56 6.17 1.20
N CYS A 66 -1.00 6.74 2.33
CA CYS A 66 -2.16 6.23 3.07
C CYS A 66 -3.44 6.78 2.42
N PRO A 67 -4.25 5.95 1.75
CA PRO A 67 -5.47 6.42 1.12
C PRO A 67 -6.53 6.77 2.19
N PRO A 68 -7.51 7.66 1.87
CA PRO A 68 -8.51 8.09 2.85
C PRO A 68 -9.32 6.96 3.51
N ALA A 69 -9.47 5.83 2.82
CA ALA A 69 -10.17 4.65 3.34
C ALA A 69 -9.44 3.99 4.53
N ASP A 70 -8.11 4.12 4.62
CA ASP A 70 -7.31 3.53 5.71
C ASP A 70 -7.36 4.38 7.00
N ILE A 71 -7.78 5.64 6.90
CA ILE A 71 -7.82 6.57 8.05
C ILE A 71 -8.75 6.06 9.15
N ILE A 72 -9.92 5.53 8.78
CA ILE A 72 -10.91 5.07 9.77
C ILE A 72 -10.38 3.87 10.56
N PRO A 73 -9.89 2.78 9.93
CA PRO A 73 -9.18 1.72 10.64
C PRO A 73 -8.05 2.22 11.55
N GLU A 74 -7.25 3.19 11.11
CA GLU A 74 -6.14 3.73 11.92
C GLU A 74 -6.61 4.54 13.14
N ILE A 75 -7.69 5.30 13.02
CA ILE A 75 -8.30 5.99 14.16
C ILE A 75 -8.79 4.96 15.19
N VAL A 76 -9.46 3.90 14.74
CA VAL A 76 -9.93 2.82 15.62
C VAL A 76 -8.74 2.14 16.31
N ARG A 77 -7.69 1.78 15.55
CA ARG A 77 -6.44 1.21 16.08
C ARG A 77 -5.83 2.12 17.14
N SER A 78 -5.72 3.42 16.86
CA SER A 78 -5.14 4.41 17.77
C SER A 78 -5.93 4.50 19.08
N ILE A 79 -7.26 4.51 19.01
CA ILE A 79 -8.13 4.52 20.19
C ILE A 79 -7.92 3.26 21.04
N VAL A 80 -7.91 2.08 20.41
CA VAL A 80 -7.72 0.78 21.07
C VAL A 80 -6.38 0.72 21.80
N LEU A 81 -5.30 1.15 21.14
CA LEU A 81 -3.96 1.19 21.73
C LEU A 81 -3.89 2.20 22.89
N ASN A 82 -4.43 3.42 22.71
CA ASN A 82 -4.39 4.46 23.74
C ASN A 82 -5.21 4.10 24.99
N GLN A 83 -6.25 3.29 24.83
CA GLN A 83 -7.10 2.86 25.95
C GLN A 83 -6.68 1.51 26.55
N ASN A 84 -5.58 0.91 26.08
CA ASN A 84 -5.14 -0.43 26.47
C ASN A 84 -6.24 -1.50 26.35
N ILE A 85 -7.07 -1.41 25.30
CA ILE A 85 -8.11 -2.39 25.04
C ILE A 85 -7.45 -3.67 24.51
N THR A 86 -7.53 -4.75 25.28
CA THR A 86 -6.92 -6.05 24.93
C THR A 86 -7.84 -6.96 24.13
N ASN A 87 -9.15 -6.70 24.16
CA ASN A 87 -10.16 -7.49 23.45
C ASN A 87 -11.27 -6.58 22.95
N ALA A 88 -11.66 -6.75 21.68
CA ALA A 88 -12.71 -6.00 21.02
C ALA A 88 -13.42 -6.90 20.00
N ALA A 89 -14.70 -6.62 19.74
CA ALA A 89 -15.45 -7.23 18.66
C ALA A 89 -15.86 -6.15 17.64
N ILE A 90 -15.75 -6.46 16.35
CA ILE A 90 -16.19 -5.59 15.27
C ILE A 90 -17.58 -6.04 14.85
N LEU A 91 -18.57 -5.15 15.02
CA LEU A 91 -19.95 -5.36 14.59
C LEU A 91 -20.19 -4.51 13.34
N PHE A 92 -20.67 -5.13 12.26
CA PHE A 92 -21.02 -4.46 11.02
C PHE A 92 -22.31 -5.04 10.45
N ASP A 93 -23.00 -4.24 9.65
CA ASP A 93 -24.25 -4.65 9.01
C ASP A 93 -24.01 -5.21 7.60
N ASN A 94 -25.10 -5.57 6.92
CA ASN A 94 -25.05 -6.14 5.57
C ASN A 94 -24.67 -5.14 4.47
N SER A 95 -24.46 -3.85 4.82
CA SER A 95 -24.02 -2.81 3.90
C SER A 95 -22.50 -2.64 3.90
N PHE A 96 -21.81 -3.17 4.91
CA PHE A 96 -20.36 -3.05 5.02
C PHE A 96 -19.63 -3.81 3.90
N GLY A 97 -18.81 -3.10 3.13
CA GLY A 97 -17.98 -3.65 2.05
C GLY A 97 -18.70 -3.90 0.72
N LYS A 98 -19.95 -3.42 0.56
CA LYS A 98 -20.67 -3.40 -0.72
C LYS A 98 -20.48 -2.07 -1.45
#